data_AF-A0A2V8Y2A0-F1
#
_entry.id   AF-A0A2V8Y2A0-F1
#
_cell.length_a   1.000
_cell.length_b   1.000
_cell.length_c   1.000
_cell.angle_alpha   90.00
_cell.angle_beta   90.00
_cell.angle_gamma   90.00
#
_symmetry.space_group_name_H-M   'P 1'
#
loop_
_entity.id
_entity.type
_entity.pdbx_description
1 polymer ?
#
loop_
_entity_poly.entity_id
_entity_poly.type
_entity_poly.pdbx_seq_one_letter_code
_entity_poly.pdbx_strand_id
1 'polypeptide(L)'
;MTRKVRKLLSLYFATVAMPLGIATAFGLARRPRVPRATDGVSAEQQTDGAYRDGLFLGKLDGRQGREKQSAVGRWNSDRDRASFLAGYEKGYREAVAARNAERR
;
A
#
# COMPACT_ATOMS: atom_id res chain seq x y z
N MET A 1 -14.05 -42.58 22.03
CA MET A 1 -13.12 -41.43 22.20
C MET A 1 -12.41 -41.09 20.89
N THR A 2 -12.66 -39.88 20.38
CA THR A 2 -11.75 -38.96 19.63
C THR A 2 -10.86 -39.46 18.46
N ARG A 3 -11.40 -39.47 17.23
CA ARG A 3 -10.60 -39.38 15.97
C ARG A 3 -11.03 -38.20 15.06
N LYS A 4 -11.56 -37.12 15.64
CA LYS A 4 -12.10 -35.96 14.89
C LYS A 4 -11.08 -34.85 14.57
N VAL A 5 -9.81 -34.97 14.95
CA VAL A 5 -8.88 -33.82 14.95
C VAL A 5 -7.94 -33.74 13.72
N ARG A 6 -7.94 -34.71 12.81
CA ARG A 6 -7.00 -34.71 11.65
C ARG A 6 -7.53 -34.05 10.37
N LYS A 7 -8.76 -33.53 10.37
CA LYS A 7 -9.38 -32.87 9.19
C LYS A 7 -9.30 -31.34 9.18
N LEU A 8 -8.66 -30.72 10.18
CA LEU A 8 -8.56 -29.25 10.30
C LEU A 8 -7.22 -28.66 9.82
N LEU A 9 -6.29 -29.50 9.33
CA LEU A 9 -5.01 -29.05 8.78
C LEU A 9 -4.96 -29.04 7.23
N SER A 10 -6.08 -29.30 6.57
CA SER A 10 -6.17 -29.48 5.11
C SER A 10 -6.93 -28.32 4.44
N LEU A 11 -6.62 -27.08 4.80
CA LEU A 11 -7.27 -25.92 4.20
C LEU A 11 -6.34 -24.69 4.15
N TYR A 12 -5.12 -24.81 3.60
CA TYR A 12 -4.24 -23.65 3.36
C TYR A 12 -3.22 -23.84 2.20
N PHE A 13 -3.60 -24.57 1.15
CA PHE A 13 -2.90 -24.52 -0.15
C PHE A 13 -3.88 -23.92 -1.17
N ALA A 14 -4.04 -22.59 -1.23
CA ALA A 14 -3.12 -21.65 -1.89
C ALA A 14 -2.92 -21.96 -3.39
N THR A 15 -3.98 -21.84 -4.19
CA THR A 15 -3.86 -21.54 -5.63
C THR A 15 -4.89 -20.48 -5.99
N VAL A 16 -4.57 -19.22 -5.69
CA VAL A 16 -5.25 -18.08 -6.31
C VAL A 16 -4.84 -18.09 -7.77
N ALA A 17 -5.77 -18.52 -8.63
CA ALA A 17 -5.63 -18.51 -10.07
C ALA A 17 -5.29 -17.07 -10.52
N MET A 18 -4.10 -16.92 -11.08
CA MET A 18 -3.52 -15.68 -11.56
C MET A 18 -4.09 -15.39 -12.95
N PRO A 19 -4.89 -14.34 -13.19
CA PRO A 19 -5.24 -13.97 -14.54
C PRO A 19 -4.06 -13.24 -15.18
N LEU A 20 -3.46 -13.86 -16.20
CA LEU A 20 -2.53 -13.23 -17.12
C LEU A 20 -3.29 -12.20 -17.97
N GLY A 21 -3.26 -10.94 -17.56
CA GLY A 21 -3.73 -9.82 -18.37
C GLY A 21 -2.61 -9.28 -19.24
N ILE A 22 -2.57 -9.67 -20.52
CA ILE A 22 -1.74 -9.02 -21.54
C ILE A 22 -2.45 -7.72 -21.92
N ALA A 23 -1.85 -6.57 -21.62
CA ALA A 23 -2.32 -5.28 -22.12
C ALA A 23 -1.15 -4.54 -22.79
N THR A 24 -1.00 -4.75 -24.09
CA THR A 24 -0.29 -3.83 -24.99
C THR A 24 -1.21 -2.68 -25.37
N ALA A 25 -0.87 -1.45 -25.00
CA ALA A 25 -1.16 -0.26 -25.81
C ALA A 25 -0.31 0.93 -25.37
N PHE A 26 0.48 1.40 -26.34
CA PHE A 26 1.19 2.67 -26.41
C PHE A 26 0.32 3.87 -26.04
N GLY A 27 0.92 4.94 -25.46
CA GLY A 27 0.31 6.26 -25.56
C GLY A 27 0.82 7.34 -24.58
N LEU A 28 1.76 8.14 -25.07
CA LEU A 28 2.05 9.54 -24.72
C LEU A 28 2.44 9.91 -23.27
N ALA A 29 3.74 10.21 -23.16
CA ALA A 29 4.33 11.31 -22.41
C ALA A 29 3.35 12.23 -21.63
N ARG A 30 3.18 11.94 -20.35
CA ARG A 30 2.92 12.97 -19.35
C ARG A 30 3.95 12.77 -18.25
N ARG A 31 4.95 13.66 -18.19
CA ARG A 31 5.72 13.85 -16.95
C ARG A 31 4.71 14.23 -15.86
N PRO A 32 4.45 13.38 -14.85
CA PRO A 32 3.62 13.81 -13.73
C PRO A 32 4.38 14.91 -12.98
N ARG A 33 3.76 16.09 -12.84
CA ARG A 33 4.13 17.01 -11.77
C ARG A 33 4.01 16.23 -10.47
N VAL A 34 5.11 16.12 -9.73
CA VAL A 34 5.12 15.61 -8.36
C VAL A 34 4.12 16.45 -7.56
N PRO A 35 2.98 15.89 -7.11
CA PRO A 35 2.03 16.65 -6.31
C PRO A 35 2.69 16.96 -4.97
N ARG A 36 2.82 18.25 -4.65
CA ARG A 36 3.25 18.70 -3.33
C ARG A 36 2.19 18.25 -2.33
N ALA A 37 2.59 17.47 -1.34
CA ALA A 37 1.73 16.79 -0.37
C ALA A 37 1.07 17.75 0.66
N THR A 38 0.32 18.75 0.20
CA THR A 38 -0.35 19.71 1.09
C THR A 38 -1.81 20.02 0.79
N ASP A 39 -2.38 19.59 -0.34
CA ASP A 39 -3.80 19.84 -0.61
C ASP A 39 -4.62 18.57 -0.45
N GLY A 40 -5.71 18.70 0.31
CA GLY A 40 -6.51 17.62 0.89
C GLY A 40 -6.71 16.42 -0.05
N VAL A 41 -6.42 15.23 0.48
CA VAL A 41 -6.67 13.94 -0.17
C VAL A 41 -8.09 13.94 -0.69
N SER A 42 -8.26 14.04 -2.02
CA SER A 42 -9.59 14.03 -2.62
C SER A 42 -10.26 12.70 -2.30
N ALA A 43 -11.58 12.69 -2.07
CA ALA A 43 -12.31 11.45 -1.73
C ALA A 43 -12.05 10.31 -2.74
N GLU A 44 -11.75 10.66 -3.98
CA GLU A 44 -11.33 9.76 -5.06
C GLU A 44 -9.98 9.07 -4.84
N GLN A 45 -9.05 9.70 -4.10
CA GLN A 45 -7.77 9.09 -3.75
C GLN A 45 -7.92 8.10 -2.58
N GLN A 46 -8.92 8.25 -1.70
CA GLN A 46 -9.14 7.29 -0.61
C GLN A 46 -9.72 5.95 -1.12
N THR A 47 -10.42 5.95 -2.25
CA THR A 47 -10.91 4.73 -2.89
C THR A 47 -9.85 4.07 -3.78
N ASP A 48 -8.76 4.76 -4.08
CA ASP A 48 -7.62 4.25 -4.84
C ASP A 48 -6.90 3.12 -4.06
N GLY A 49 -6.72 1.97 -4.72
CA GLY A 49 -6.00 0.84 -4.15
C GLY A 49 -4.56 1.19 -3.81
N ALA A 50 -3.89 1.97 -4.67
CA ALA A 50 -2.49 2.35 -4.47
C ALA A 50 -2.32 3.23 -3.23
N TYR A 51 -3.24 4.18 -3.01
CA TYR A 51 -3.23 5.04 -1.84
C TYR A 51 -3.43 4.24 -0.54
N ARG A 52 -4.36 3.27 -0.52
CA ARG A 52 -4.60 2.43 0.66
C ARG A 52 -3.40 1.55 1.00
N ASP A 53 -2.78 0.96 -0.02
CA ASP A 53 -1.56 0.17 0.16
C ASP A 53 -0.41 1.03 0.68
N GLY A 54 -0.26 2.23 0.13
CA GLY A 54 0.70 3.22 0.62
C GLY A 54 0.46 3.54 2.08
N LEU A 55 -0.77 3.90 2.44
CA LEU A 55 -1.16 4.25 3.80
C LEU A 55 -0.85 3.13 4.80
N PHE A 56 -1.13 1.88 4.43
CA PHE A 56 -0.85 0.73 5.28
C PHE A 56 0.66 0.52 5.49
N LEU A 57 1.44 0.51 4.42
CA LEU A 57 2.90 0.32 4.51
C LEU A 57 3.58 1.46 5.25
N GLY A 58 3.16 2.71 5.00
CA GLY A 58 3.67 3.87 5.73
C GLY A 58 3.42 3.77 7.22
N LYS A 59 2.21 3.35 7.63
CA LYS A 59 1.89 3.14 9.06
C LYS A 59 2.75 2.04 9.68
N LEU A 60 2.96 0.94 8.96
CA LEU A 60 3.77 -0.18 9.42
C LEU A 60 5.23 0.25 9.66
N ASP A 61 5.85 0.91 8.68
CA ASP A 61 7.24 1.38 8.77
C ASP A 61 7.42 2.43 9.86
N GLY A 62 6.50 3.39 9.96
CA GLY A 62 6.52 4.42 11.00
C GLY A 62 6.38 3.82 12.40
N ARG A 63 5.53 2.81 12.58
CA ARG A 63 5.37 2.09 13.85
C ARG A 63 6.63 1.31 14.22
N GLN A 64 7.22 0.60 13.25
CA GLN A 64 8.44 -0.18 13.44
C GLN A 64 9.70 0.70 13.60
N GLY A 65 9.61 1.99 13.28
CA GLY A 65 10.75 2.91 13.31
C GLY A 65 11.78 2.63 12.22
N ARG A 66 11.32 2.04 11.11
CA ARG A 66 12.13 1.85 9.92
C ARG A 66 12.26 3.18 9.19
N GLU A 67 13.34 3.30 8.43
CA GLU A 67 13.54 4.42 7.52
C GLU A 67 12.44 4.43 6.44
N LYS A 68 12.14 5.61 5.89
CA LYS A 68 11.15 5.75 4.81
C LYS A 68 11.65 5.01 3.57
N GLN A 69 11.08 3.84 3.30
CA GLN A 69 11.35 3.03 2.11
C GLN A 69 10.04 2.81 1.36
N SER A 70 9.68 3.78 0.52
CA SER A 70 8.50 3.65 -0.32
C SER A 70 8.79 2.68 -1.46
N ALA A 71 8.12 1.52 -1.46
CA ALA A 71 8.21 0.50 -2.52
C ALA A 71 7.43 0.90 -3.79
N VAL A 72 7.72 2.11 -4.31
CA VAL A 72 6.99 2.75 -5.41
C VAL A 72 7.13 1.97 -6.72
N GLY A 73 8.22 1.21 -6.89
CA GLY A 73 8.52 0.44 -8.10
C GLY A 73 7.51 -0.65 -8.45
N ARG A 74 6.61 -1.04 -7.52
CA ARG A 74 5.52 -1.97 -7.80
C ARG A 74 4.43 -1.37 -8.68
N TRP A 75 4.29 -0.04 -8.70
CA TRP A 75 3.20 0.65 -9.40
C TRP A 75 3.64 1.08 -10.79
N ASN A 76 2.92 0.59 -11.81
CA ASN A 76 3.27 0.82 -13.21
C ASN A 76 2.88 2.20 -13.72
N SER A 77 1.76 2.76 -13.24
CA SER A 77 1.32 4.09 -13.65
C SER A 77 1.88 5.18 -12.74
N ASP A 78 2.19 6.34 -13.32
CA ASP A 78 2.61 7.52 -12.58
C ASP A 78 1.56 8.01 -11.58
N ARG A 79 0.28 7.84 -11.92
CA ARG A 79 -0.84 8.18 -11.04
C ARG A 79 -0.83 7.29 -9.80
N ASP A 80 -0.70 5.98 -9.97
CA ASP A 80 -0.70 5.02 -8.86
C ASP A 80 0.55 5.21 -7.98
N ARG A 81 1.71 5.49 -8.60
CA ARG A 81 2.93 5.86 -7.87
C ARG A 81 2.72 7.08 -6.98
N ALA A 82 2.10 8.13 -7.51
CA ALA A 82 1.81 9.35 -6.76
C ALA A 82 0.78 9.11 -5.65
N SER A 83 -0.31 8.39 -5.94
CA SER A 83 -1.33 7.99 -4.96
C SER A 83 -0.72 7.17 -3.83
N PHE A 84 0.12 6.19 -4.15
CA PHE A 84 0.83 5.36 -3.18
C PHE A 84 1.75 6.19 -2.29
N LEU A 85 2.56 7.08 -2.90
CA LEU A 85 3.46 7.95 -2.15
C LEU A 85 2.72 8.86 -1.18
N ALA A 86 1.60 9.46 -1.63
CA ALA A 86 0.77 10.30 -0.78
C ALA A 86 0.19 9.53 0.41
N GLY A 87 -0.32 8.31 0.17
CA GLY A 87 -0.78 7.42 1.23
C GLY A 87 0.33 7.05 2.20
N TYR A 88 1.48 6.63 1.68
CA TYR A 88 2.65 6.22 2.45
C TYR A 88 3.16 7.33 3.36
N GLU A 89 3.32 8.54 2.83
CA GLU A 89 3.80 9.67 3.62
C GLU A 89 2.83 10.03 4.74
N LYS A 90 1.53 10.05 4.46
CA LYS A 90 0.51 10.30 5.47
C LYS A 90 0.57 9.24 6.58
N GLY A 91 0.57 7.97 6.20
CA GLY A 91 0.59 6.85 7.14
C GLY A 91 1.84 6.83 8.02
N TYR A 92 3.00 7.12 7.44
CA TYR A 92 4.27 7.19 8.15
C TYR A 92 4.27 8.31 9.19
N ARG A 93 3.83 9.51 8.81
CA ARG A 93 3.74 10.66 9.71
C ARG A 93 2.81 10.40 10.88
N GLU A 94 1.63 9.84 10.61
CA GLU A 94 0.66 9.46 11.65
C GLU A 94 1.26 8.44 12.64
N ALA A 95 1.92 7.39 12.12
CA ALA A 95 2.47 6.34 12.96
C ALA A 95 3.68 6.81 13.79
N VAL A 96 4.55 7.64 13.22
CA VAL A 96 5.67 8.25 13.97
C VAL A 96 5.15 9.19 15.05
N ALA A 97 4.14 10.00 14.75
CA ALA A 97 3.53 10.89 15.75
C ALA A 97 2.91 10.08 16.91
N ALA A 98 2.15 9.03 16.62
CA ALA A 98 1.57 8.15 17.63
C ALA A 98 2.64 7.49 18.50
N ARG A 99 3.68 6.90 17.88
CA ARG A 99 4.79 6.27 18.60
C ARG A 99 5.56 7.25 19.48
N ASN A 100 5.75 8.49 19.02
CA ASN A 100 6.42 9.51 19.80
C ASN A 100 5.55 10.00 20.98
N ALA A 101 4.22 10.00 20.81
CA ALA A 101 3.29 10.29 21.90
C ALA A 101 3.30 9.19 22.98
N GLU A 102 3.42 7.92 22.59
CA GLU A 102 3.55 6.79 23.52
C GLU A 102 4.87 6.78 24.33
N ARG A 103 5.91 7.48 23.85
CA ARG A 103 7.22 7.56 24.51
C ARG A 103 7.35 8.74 25.48
N ARG A 104 6.38 9.64 25.54
CA ARG A 104 6.37 10.81 26.43
C ARG A 104 5.58 10.50 27.70
#